data_AF-A0A928U0P7-F1
#
_entry.id   AF-A0A928U0P7-F1
#
_cell.length_a   1.000
_cell.length_b   1.000
_cell.length_c   1.000
_cell.angle_alpha   90.00
_cell.angle_beta   90.00
_cell.angle_gamma   90.00
#
_symmetry.space_group_name_H-M   'P 1'
#
loop_
_entity.id
_entity.type
_entity.pdbx_description
1 polymer ?
#
loop_
_entity_poly.entity_id
_entity_poly.type
_entity_poly.pdbx_seq_one_letter_code
_entity_poly.pdbx_strand_id
1 'polypeptide(L)'
;MNRRTTNVIGLGLILLGGLALLNNTFLGWIGLRIELWPLWVTAVGMAFIAAPFLSGNPRRLAPLFIPGFPILMVSLLLLWDGVFWWGAWATFWPMILLALAFGFAATAVFMRIVWFLIPAIKIGALGMLLQFTAVTGWWDAWAVLWPALPLSTGLSLLVCGHLAQKPGLVKAGTIISFLAAGLFVMMTTVLSGGVSLLGALLLIGGGSVMVLRGMLMGERPLALTEREIEEKLPIV
;
A
#
# COMPACT_ATOMS: atom_id res chain seq x y z
N MET A 1 26.82 -2.75 -24.41
CA MET A 1 25.42 -2.49 -24.79
C MET A 1 25.21 -2.98 -26.21
N ASN A 2 24.15 -3.73 -26.50
CA ASN A 2 23.98 -4.35 -27.82
C ASN A 2 23.51 -3.29 -28.84
N ARG A 3 23.96 -3.36 -30.10
CA ARG A 3 23.63 -2.35 -31.14
C ARG A 3 22.13 -2.14 -31.30
N ARG A 4 21.34 -3.20 -31.10
CA ARG A 4 19.87 -3.16 -31.11
C ARG A 4 19.30 -2.26 -30.01
N THR A 5 19.84 -2.34 -28.79
CA THR A 5 19.37 -1.54 -27.65
C THR A 5 19.64 -0.06 -27.87
N THR A 6 20.83 0.28 -28.38
CA THR A 6 21.19 1.67 -28.72
C THR A 6 20.27 2.23 -29.81
N ASN A 7 19.96 1.44 -30.84
CA ASN A 7 19.06 1.88 -31.92
C ASN A 7 17.62 2.12 -31.42
N VAL A 8 17.10 1.26 -30.53
CA VAL A 8 15.75 1.43 -29.96
C VAL A 8 15.68 2.68 -29.09
N ILE A 9 16.70 2.91 -28.25
CA ILE A 9 16.77 4.13 -27.42
C ILE A 9 16.86 5.38 -28.30
N GLY A 10 17.71 5.36 -29.33
CA GLY A 10 17.85 6.47 -30.27
C GLY A 10 16.56 6.79 -31.02
N LEU A 11 15.87 5.77 -31.54
CA LEU A 11 14.58 5.94 -32.21
C LEU A 11 13.52 6.53 -31.26
N GLY A 12 13.48 6.06 -30.02
CA GLY A 12 12.57 6.57 -28.99
C GLY A 12 12.80 8.05 -28.68
N LEU A 13 14.06 8.48 -28.56
CA LEU A 13 14.42 9.89 -28.33
C LEU A 13 14.05 10.78 -29.52
N ILE A 14 14.25 10.30 -30.76
CA ILE A 14 13.86 11.03 -31.98
C ILE A 14 12.33 11.22 -32.01
N LEU A 15 11.56 10.17 -31.73
CA LEU A 15 10.09 10.25 -31.70
C LEU A 15 9.59 11.21 -30.61
N LEU A 16 10.17 11.14 -29.41
CA LEU A 16 9.84 12.06 -28.31
C LEU A 16 10.16 13.52 -28.65
N GLY A 17 11.35 13.78 -29.21
CA GLY A 17 11.74 15.12 -29.65
C GLY A 17 10.84 15.65 -30.76
N GLY A 18 10.47 14.81 -31.73
CA GLY A 18 9.54 15.16 -32.80
C GLY A 18 8.14 15.52 -32.28
N LEU A 19 7.61 14.74 -31.32
CA LEU A 19 6.32 15.02 -30.67
C LEU A 19 6.35 16.34 -29.88
N ALA A 20 7.42 16.58 -29.11
CA ALA A 20 7.58 17.82 -28.36
C ALA A 20 7.62 19.04 -29.30
N LEU A 21 8.33 18.92 -30.42
CA LEU A 21 8.44 19.99 -31.41
C LEU A 21 7.09 20.26 -32.11
N LEU A 22 6.40 19.20 -32.54
CA LEU A 22 5.08 19.30 -33.18
C LEU A 22 4.05 19.98 -32.27
N ASN A 23 4.07 19.70 -30.97
CA ASN A 23 3.18 20.37 -30.02
C ASN A 23 3.49 21.86 -29.86
N ASN A 24 4.77 22.21 -29.74
CA ASN A 24 5.15 23.59 -29.54
C ASN A 24 4.86 24.45 -30.79
N THR A 25 4.99 23.89 -31.99
CA THR A 25 4.76 24.63 -33.24
C THR A 25 3.30 24.59 -33.71
N PHE A 26 2.70 23.40 -33.79
CA PHE A 26 1.41 23.20 -34.46
C PHE A 26 0.22 23.38 -33.51
N LEU A 27 0.29 22.81 -32.31
CA LEU A 27 -0.80 22.91 -31.34
C LEU A 27 -0.89 24.31 -30.72
N GLY A 28 0.27 24.97 -30.54
CA GLY A 28 0.34 26.39 -30.20
C GLY A 28 -0.36 27.29 -31.23
N TRP A 29 -0.30 26.94 -32.52
CA TRP A 29 -0.96 27.70 -33.59
C TRP A 29 -2.49 27.56 -33.59
N ILE A 30 -3.02 26.40 -33.19
CA ILE A 30 -4.47 26.13 -33.11
C ILE A 30 -5.05 26.61 -31.76
N GLY A 31 -4.22 27.12 -30.85
CA GLY A 31 -4.64 27.58 -29.52
C GLY A 31 -4.89 26.47 -28.50
N LEU A 32 -4.63 25.21 -28.86
CA LEU A 32 -4.69 24.07 -27.95
C LEU A 32 -3.33 23.94 -27.22
N ARG A 33 -3.23 24.48 -26.01
CA ARG A 33 -2.03 24.31 -25.17
C ARG A 33 -2.12 22.99 -24.40
N ILE A 34 -1.77 21.89 -25.06
CA ILE A 34 -1.58 20.62 -24.37
C ILE A 34 -0.18 20.63 -23.74
N GLU A 35 -0.13 20.50 -22.42
CA GLU A 35 1.11 20.31 -21.69
C GLU A 35 1.66 18.91 -22.00
N LEU A 36 2.64 18.80 -22.90
CA LEU A 36 3.26 17.52 -23.25
C LEU A 36 4.40 17.09 -22.32
N TRP A 37 4.79 17.93 -21.36
CA TRP A 37 5.83 17.54 -20.40
C TRP A 37 5.53 16.24 -19.63
N PRO A 38 4.27 15.87 -19.32
CA PRO A 38 3.97 14.58 -18.72
C PRO A 38 4.34 13.38 -19.60
N LEU A 39 4.45 13.54 -20.94
CA LEU A 39 4.91 12.46 -21.83
C LEU A 39 6.34 12.02 -21.50
N TRP A 40 7.21 12.95 -21.07
CA TRP A 40 8.55 12.59 -20.60
C TRP A 40 8.48 11.74 -19.34
N VAL A 41 7.58 12.08 -18.41
CA VAL A 41 7.34 11.30 -17.19
C VAL A 41 6.77 9.92 -17.54
N THR A 42 5.84 9.84 -18.51
CA THR A 42 5.32 8.57 -19.04
C THR A 42 6.44 7.72 -19.63
N ALA A 43 7.33 8.31 -20.43
CA ALA A 43 8.47 7.60 -21.01
C ALA A 43 9.41 7.04 -19.94
N VAL A 44 9.68 7.80 -18.88
CA VAL A 44 10.46 7.33 -17.72
C VAL A 44 9.74 6.18 -17.02
N GLY A 45 8.46 6.33 -16.66
CA GLY A 45 7.68 5.27 -16.01
C GLY A 45 7.65 3.98 -16.86
N MET A 46 7.43 4.12 -18.17
CA MET A 46 7.49 3.01 -19.13
C MET A 46 8.87 2.36 -19.19
N ALA A 47 9.96 3.13 -19.15
CA ALA A 47 11.31 2.57 -19.14
C ALA A 47 11.57 1.72 -17.89
N PHE A 48 11.10 2.15 -16.71
CA PHE A 48 11.19 1.39 -15.46
C PHE A 48 10.38 0.08 -15.53
N ILE A 49 9.16 0.11 -16.08
CA ILE A 49 8.31 -1.08 -16.23
C ILE A 49 8.85 -2.01 -17.33
N ALA A 50 9.39 -1.48 -18.43
CA ALA A 50 9.92 -2.27 -19.53
C ALA A 50 11.28 -2.93 -19.20
N ALA A 51 12.10 -2.30 -18.35
CA ALA A 51 13.44 -2.76 -18.02
C ALA A 51 13.52 -4.25 -17.62
N PRO A 52 12.67 -4.79 -16.71
CA PRO A 52 12.65 -6.22 -16.40
C PRO A 52 12.43 -7.11 -17.62
N PHE A 53 11.51 -6.77 -18.52
CA PHE A 53 11.18 -7.55 -19.72
C PHE A 53 12.28 -7.51 -20.78
N LEU A 54 12.99 -6.39 -20.88
CA LEU A 54 14.09 -6.21 -21.85
C LEU A 54 15.41 -6.80 -21.35
N SER A 55 15.54 -7.05 -20.05
CA SER A 55 16.73 -7.65 -19.48
C SER A 55 16.72 -9.17 -19.66
N GLY A 56 17.90 -9.75 -19.94
CA GLY A 56 18.06 -11.20 -19.96
C GLY A 56 17.84 -11.87 -18.59
N ASN A 57 17.65 -11.10 -17.53
CA ASN A 57 17.36 -11.59 -16.19
C ASN A 57 16.31 -10.70 -15.49
N PRO A 58 15.00 -10.95 -15.74
CA PRO A 58 13.92 -10.10 -15.24
C PRO A 58 13.88 -10.00 -13.71
N ARG A 59 14.40 -11.00 -12.99
CA ARG A 59 14.38 -11.03 -11.51
C ARG A 59 15.22 -9.92 -10.88
N ARG A 60 16.35 -9.56 -11.50
CA ARG A 60 17.27 -8.55 -10.96
C ARG A 60 16.70 -7.13 -11.06
N LEU A 61 15.91 -6.87 -12.09
CA LEU A 61 15.34 -5.54 -12.35
C LEU A 61 13.89 -5.40 -11.90
N ALA A 62 13.22 -6.49 -11.52
CA ALA A 62 11.83 -6.47 -11.05
C ALA A 62 11.51 -5.40 -9.97
N PRO A 63 12.41 -5.06 -9.01
CA PRO A 63 12.15 -3.96 -8.08
C PRO A 63 11.86 -2.60 -8.75
N LEU A 64 12.26 -2.39 -10.01
CA LEU A 64 11.94 -1.19 -10.78
C LEU A 64 10.44 -1.02 -11.04
N PHE A 65 9.63 -2.07 -10.91
CA PHE A 65 8.17 -1.95 -10.95
C PHE A 65 7.64 -1.07 -9.81
N ILE A 66 8.27 -1.08 -8.63
CA ILE A 66 7.81 -0.33 -7.44
C ILE A 66 7.73 1.18 -7.73
N PRO A 67 8.77 1.85 -8.25
CA PRO A 67 8.65 3.24 -8.68
C PRO A 67 8.02 3.39 -10.07
N GLY A 68 8.16 2.40 -10.97
CA GLY A 68 7.69 2.50 -12.35
C GLY A 68 6.17 2.70 -12.47
N PHE A 69 5.38 1.92 -11.73
CA PHE A 69 3.91 2.04 -11.76
C PHE A 69 3.39 3.39 -11.21
N PRO A 70 3.83 3.88 -10.03
CA PRO A 70 3.48 5.21 -9.55
C PRO A 70 3.85 6.33 -10.52
N ILE A 71 5.06 6.32 -11.09
CA ILE A 71 5.50 7.34 -12.05
C ILE A 71 4.58 7.34 -13.28
N LEU A 72 4.26 6.14 -13.80
CA LEU A 72 3.35 6.00 -14.93
C LEU A 72 1.96 6.53 -14.58
N MET A 73 1.42 6.17 -13.41
CA MET A 73 0.10 6.64 -12.97
C MET A 73 0.06 8.16 -12.80
N VAL A 74 1.06 8.77 -12.16
CA VAL A 74 1.17 10.22 -12.05
C VAL A 74 1.16 10.87 -13.43
N SER A 75 1.93 10.34 -14.38
CA SER A 75 1.97 10.89 -15.74
C SER A 75 0.62 10.79 -16.46
N LEU A 76 -0.12 9.68 -16.27
CA LEU A 76 -1.45 9.50 -16.84
C LEU A 76 -2.46 10.47 -16.22
N LEU A 77 -2.39 10.69 -14.90
CA LEU A 77 -3.23 11.67 -14.22
C LEU A 77 -2.94 13.09 -14.70
N LEU A 78 -1.67 13.47 -14.89
CA LEU A 78 -1.29 14.78 -15.41
C LEU A 78 -1.73 14.97 -16.87
N LEU A 79 -1.61 13.95 -17.71
CA LEU A 79 -2.12 13.98 -19.09
C LEU A 79 -3.64 14.13 -19.11
N TRP A 80 -4.33 13.43 -18.21
CA TRP A 80 -5.79 13.53 -18.08
C TRP A 80 -6.23 14.93 -17.63
N ASP A 81 -5.54 15.47 -16.62
CA ASP A 81 -5.81 16.79 -16.05
C ASP A 81 -5.68 17.91 -17.09
N GLY A 82 -4.65 17.82 -17.96
CA GLY A 82 -4.43 18.78 -19.04
C GLY A 82 -5.46 18.76 -20.18
N VAL A 83 -6.27 17.69 -20.30
CA VAL A 83 -7.27 17.55 -21.36
C VAL A 83 -8.68 17.84 -20.86
N PHE A 84 -9.02 17.38 -19.66
CA PHE A 84 -10.41 17.38 -19.19
C PHE A 84 -10.68 18.43 -18.13
N TRP A 85 -10.09 18.28 -16.94
CA TRP A 85 -10.44 19.11 -15.79
C TRP A 85 -9.42 18.98 -14.66
N TRP A 86 -9.00 20.14 -14.13
CA TRP A 86 -8.12 20.29 -12.96
C TRP A 86 -8.63 19.59 -11.68
N GLY A 87 -9.93 19.26 -11.64
CA GLY A 87 -10.55 18.54 -10.52
C GLY A 87 -10.22 17.04 -10.47
N ALA A 88 -9.71 16.46 -11.57
CA ALA A 88 -9.43 15.03 -11.63
C ALA A 88 -8.41 14.58 -10.59
N TRP A 89 -7.41 15.43 -10.30
CA TRP A 89 -6.39 15.14 -9.29
C TRP A 89 -6.98 14.90 -7.90
N ALA A 90 -7.98 15.69 -7.49
CA ALA A 90 -8.61 15.57 -6.17
C ALA A 90 -9.33 14.22 -5.99
N THR A 91 -9.89 13.66 -7.08
CA THR A 91 -10.65 12.41 -7.05
C THR A 91 -9.78 11.17 -7.29
N PHE A 92 -8.72 11.29 -8.11
CA PHE A 92 -7.97 10.13 -8.59
C PHE A 92 -6.54 9.99 -8.04
N TRP A 93 -6.05 10.90 -7.19
CA TRP A 93 -4.75 10.73 -6.53
C TRP A 93 -4.57 9.36 -5.82
N PRO A 94 -5.60 8.70 -5.24
CA PRO A 94 -5.42 7.39 -4.60
C PRO A 94 -5.04 6.28 -5.60
N MET A 95 -5.26 6.47 -6.91
CA MET A 95 -4.76 5.58 -7.95
C MET A 95 -3.24 5.41 -7.92
N ILE A 96 -2.50 6.40 -7.41
CA ILE A 96 -1.04 6.32 -7.23
C ILE A 96 -0.68 5.24 -6.20
N LEU A 97 -1.46 5.13 -5.11
CA LEU A 97 -1.27 4.07 -4.11
C LEU A 97 -1.61 2.69 -4.68
N LEU A 98 -2.66 2.59 -5.49
CA LEU A 98 -3.00 1.35 -6.19
C LEU A 98 -1.91 0.95 -7.18
N ALA A 99 -1.33 1.91 -7.91
CA ALA A 99 -0.21 1.69 -8.79
C ALA A 99 1.03 1.21 -8.02
N LEU A 100 1.31 1.80 -6.85
CA LEU A 100 2.39 1.34 -5.96
C LEU A 100 2.15 -0.10 -5.47
N ALA A 101 0.92 -0.41 -5.06
CA ALA A 101 0.53 -1.77 -4.68
C ALA A 101 0.73 -2.77 -5.82
N PHE A 102 0.37 -2.38 -7.05
CA PHE A 102 0.60 -3.18 -8.25
C PHE A 102 2.10 -3.37 -8.53
N GLY A 103 2.93 -2.35 -8.31
CA GLY A 103 4.38 -2.47 -8.42
C GLY A 103 4.98 -3.46 -7.43
N PHE A 104 4.50 -3.48 -6.18
CA PHE A 104 4.88 -4.51 -5.20
C PHE A 104 4.40 -5.91 -5.61
N ALA A 105 3.16 -6.05 -6.10
CA ALA A 105 2.62 -7.33 -6.54
C ALA A 105 3.39 -7.88 -7.76
N ALA A 106 3.67 -7.04 -8.76
CA ALA A 106 4.51 -7.40 -9.90
C ALA A 106 5.91 -7.82 -9.45
N THR A 107 6.53 -7.07 -8.54
CA THR A 107 7.84 -7.41 -7.96
C THR A 107 7.80 -8.78 -7.26
N ALA A 108 6.76 -9.06 -6.47
CA ALA A 108 6.57 -10.35 -5.81
C ALA A 108 6.51 -11.51 -6.81
N VAL A 109 5.76 -11.36 -7.90
CA VAL A 109 5.60 -12.37 -8.96
C VAL A 109 6.92 -12.59 -9.71
N PHE A 110 7.56 -11.52 -10.18
CA PHE A 110 8.76 -11.63 -11.01
C PHE A 110 9.98 -12.10 -10.21
N MET A 111 10.17 -11.62 -8.97
CA MET A 111 11.26 -12.09 -8.10
C MET A 111 10.96 -13.44 -7.43
N ARG A 112 9.70 -13.88 -7.42
CA ARG A 112 9.20 -15.03 -6.64
C ARG A 112 9.45 -14.88 -5.14
N ILE A 113 9.32 -13.65 -4.63
CA ILE A 113 9.48 -13.34 -3.20
C ILE A 113 8.12 -12.97 -2.63
N VAL A 114 7.50 -13.92 -1.93
CA VAL A 114 6.15 -13.81 -1.35
C VAL A 114 6.04 -12.65 -0.36
N TRP A 115 7.13 -12.26 0.31
CA TRP A 115 7.13 -11.19 1.31
C TRP A 115 6.73 -9.81 0.77
N PHE A 116 6.93 -9.54 -0.52
CA PHE A 116 6.45 -8.29 -1.15
C PHE A 116 4.93 -8.23 -1.30
N LEU A 117 4.22 -9.35 -1.12
CA LEU A 117 2.77 -9.36 -1.14
C LEU A 117 2.16 -8.68 0.11
N ILE A 118 2.91 -8.62 1.21
CA ILE A 118 2.49 -7.90 2.42
C ILE A 118 2.30 -6.40 2.16
N PRO A 119 3.32 -5.65 1.71
CA PRO A 119 3.13 -4.24 1.35
C PRO A 119 2.14 -4.07 0.18
N ALA A 120 2.09 -4.99 -0.80
CA ALA A 120 1.12 -4.93 -1.88
C ALA A 120 -0.33 -4.93 -1.37
N ILE A 121 -0.69 -5.88 -0.50
CA ILE A 121 -2.05 -5.99 0.05
C ILE A 121 -2.38 -4.81 0.96
N LYS A 122 -1.46 -4.39 1.83
CA LYS A 122 -1.69 -3.27 2.77
C LYS A 122 -1.88 -1.94 2.03
N ILE A 123 -0.98 -1.62 1.11
CA ILE A 123 -1.06 -0.38 0.30
C ILE A 123 -2.26 -0.46 -0.65
N GLY A 124 -2.55 -1.63 -1.23
CA GLY A 124 -3.69 -1.83 -2.12
C GLY A 124 -5.03 -1.62 -1.41
N ALA A 125 -5.21 -2.22 -0.23
CA ALA A 125 -6.40 -2.00 0.59
C ALA A 125 -6.56 -0.52 0.97
N LEU A 126 -5.47 0.13 1.41
CA LEU A 126 -5.46 1.56 1.72
C LEU A 126 -5.84 2.42 0.50
N GLY A 127 -5.25 2.14 -0.66
CA GLY A 127 -5.55 2.82 -1.92
C GLY A 127 -7.01 2.66 -2.35
N MET A 128 -7.59 1.47 -2.20
CA MET A 128 -9.00 1.23 -2.51
C MET A 128 -9.94 2.02 -1.59
N LEU A 129 -9.64 2.06 -0.29
CA LEU A 129 -10.43 2.84 0.68
C LEU A 129 -10.35 4.34 0.40
N LEU A 130 -9.15 4.86 0.15
CA LEU A 130 -8.95 6.26 -0.19
C LEU A 130 -9.61 6.61 -1.53
N GLN A 131 -9.59 5.70 -2.50
CA GLN A 131 -10.31 5.91 -3.76
C GLN A 131 -11.82 5.96 -3.51
N PHE A 132 -12.35 5.07 -2.67
CA PHE A 132 -13.76 5.09 -2.28
C PHE A 132 -14.14 6.43 -1.64
N THR A 133 -13.37 6.94 -0.66
CA THR A 133 -13.66 8.22 0.00
C THR A 133 -13.48 9.41 -0.94
N ALA A 134 -12.48 9.38 -1.84
CA ALA A 134 -12.27 10.44 -2.82
C ALA A 134 -13.38 10.51 -3.88
N VAL A 135 -13.95 9.38 -4.29
CA VAL A 135 -15.04 9.31 -5.28
C VAL A 135 -16.40 9.64 -4.65
N THR A 136 -16.66 9.20 -3.42
CA THR A 136 -17.94 9.43 -2.73
C THR A 136 -18.00 10.76 -1.98
N GLY A 137 -16.86 11.35 -1.65
CA GLY A 137 -16.75 12.49 -0.75
C GLY A 137 -16.95 12.14 0.73
N TRP A 138 -17.11 10.86 1.08
CA TRP A 138 -17.40 10.41 2.44
C TRP A 138 -16.13 10.28 3.29
N TRP A 139 -15.42 11.39 3.49
CA TRP A 139 -14.21 11.41 4.31
C TRP A 139 -14.47 11.03 5.78
N ASP A 140 -15.66 11.31 6.30
CA ASP A 140 -16.06 10.93 7.66
C ASP A 140 -16.13 9.41 7.85
N ALA A 141 -16.39 8.65 6.77
CA ALA A 141 -16.38 7.19 6.83
C ALA A 141 -15.00 6.62 7.19
N TRP A 142 -13.92 7.41 7.06
CA TRP A 142 -12.58 7.02 7.47
C TRP A 142 -12.50 6.57 8.93
N ALA A 143 -13.29 7.18 9.83
CA ALA A 143 -13.37 6.78 11.23
C ALA A 143 -13.81 5.31 11.41
N VAL A 144 -14.67 4.82 10.50
CA VAL A 144 -15.21 3.45 10.53
C VAL A 144 -14.34 2.49 9.73
N LEU A 145 -13.66 2.99 8.70
CA LEU A 145 -12.87 2.18 7.77
C LEU A 145 -11.46 1.85 8.29
N TRP A 146 -11.00 2.50 9.36
CA TRP A 146 -9.69 2.23 9.97
C TRP A 146 -9.41 0.73 10.26
N PRO A 147 -10.37 -0.10 10.74
CA PRO A 147 -10.15 -1.52 11.00
C PRO A 147 -9.82 -2.34 9.74
N ALA A 148 -10.05 -1.79 8.55
CA ALA A 148 -9.61 -2.42 7.32
C ALA A 148 -8.07 -2.54 7.22
N LEU A 149 -7.31 -1.70 7.94
CA LEU A 149 -5.84 -1.80 8.00
C LEU A 149 -5.35 -3.06 8.74
N PRO A 150 -5.77 -3.34 9.99
CA PRO A 150 -5.43 -4.60 10.64
C PRO A 150 -6.04 -5.80 9.90
N LEU A 151 -7.23 -5.66 9.29
CA LEU A 151 -7.82 -6.70 8.46
C LEU A 151 -6.93 -7.04 7.26
N SER A 152 -6.43 -6.02 6.54
CA SER A 152 -5.50 -6.20 5.41
C SER A 152 -4.18 -6.85 5.85
N THR A 153 -3.73 -6.58 7.08
CA THR A 153 -2.55 -7.24 7.66
C THR A 153 -2.83 -8.73 7.90
N GLY A 154 -3.97 -9.09 8.51
CA GLY A 154 -4.38 -10.49 8.66
C GLY A 154 -4.51 -11.22 7.32
N LEU A 155 -5.14 -10.58 6.33
CA LEU A 155 -5.28 -11.10 4.97
C LEU A 155 -3.92 -11.32 4.31
N SER A 156 -2.99 -10.38 4.47
CA SER A 156 -1.64 -10.52 3.92
C SER A 156 -0.88 -11.71 4.51
N LEU A 157 -1.02 -11.95 5.82
CA LEU A 157 -0.42 -13.11 6.48
C LEU A 157 -1.07 -14.42 6.06
N LEU A 158 -2.39 -14.44 5.86
CA LEU A 158 -3.12 -15.60 5.33
C LEU A 158 -2.62 -15.99 3.94
N VAL A 159 -2.56 -15.02 3.01
CA VAL A 159 -2.13 -15.29 1.63
C VAL A 159 -0.65 -15.69 1.61
N CYS A 160 0.22 -14.96 2.32
CA CYS A 160 1.64 -15.32 2.42
C CYS A 160 1.85 -16.68 3.08
N GLY A 161 1.09 -17.00 4.14
CA GLY A 161 1.15 -18.27 4.85
C GLY A 161 0.72 -19.45 3.98
N HIS A 162 -0.32 -19.27 3.17
CA HIS A 162 -0.79 -20.27 2.23
C HIS A 162 0.24 -20.50 1.12
N LEU A 163 0.74 -19.42 0.48
CA LEU A 163 1.73 -19.50 -0.59
C LEU A 163 3.09 -20.05 -0.11
N ALA A 164 3.50 -19.71 1.10
CA ALA A 164 4.76 -20.18 1.69
C ALA A 164 4.62 -21.51 2.45
N GLN A 165 3.42 -22.12 2.49
CA GLN A 165 3.11 -23.34 3.23
C GLN A 165 3.54 -23.29 4.72
N LYS A 166 3.38 -22.13 5.37
CA LYS A 166 3.73 -21.91 6.78
C LYS A 166 2.47 -21.86 7.65
N PRO A 167 2.09 -22.96 8.34
CA PRO A 167 0.82 -23.03 9.09
C PRO A 167 0.74 -22.01 10.23
N GLY A 168 1.88 -21.63 10.82
CA GLY A 168 1.92 -20.58 11.85
C GLY A 168 1.48 -19.21 11.32
N LEU A 169 1.85 -18.85 10.08
CA LEU A 169 1.44 -17.60 9.45
C LEU A 169 -0.06 -17.61 9.13
N VAL A 170 -0.59 -18.75 8.69
CA VAL A 170 -2.03 -18.92 8.43
C VAL A 170 -2.81 -18.73 9.74
N LYS A 171 -2.43 -19.41 10.82
CA LYS A 171 -3.08 -19.25 12.14
C LYS A 171 -3.04 -17.80 12.63
N ALA A 172 -1.87 -17.16 12.56
CA ALA A 172 -1.72 -15.76 12.97
C ALA A 172 -2.59 -14.82 12.12
N GLY A 173 -2.59 -15.02 10.80
CA GLY A 173 -3.44 -14.27 9.87
C GLY A 173 -4.92 -14.44 10.16
N THR A 174 -5.38 -15.68 10.41
CA THR A 174 -6.78 -15.97 10.79
C THR A 174 -7.17 -15.22 12.06
N ILE A 175 -6.36 -15.29 13.12
CA ILE A 175 -6.63 -14.63 14.40
C ILE A 175 -6.73 -13.11 14.21
N ILE A 176 -5.76 -12.50 13.51
CA ILE A 176 -5.74 -11.05 13.28
C ILE A 176 -6.93 -10.62 12.42
N SER A 177 -7.28 -11.38 11.37
CA SER A 177 -8.44 -11.10 10.53
C SER A 177 -9.76 -11.19 11.31
N PHE A 178 -9.95 -12.21 12.15
CA PHE A 178 -11.13 -12.31 13.01
C PHE A 178 -11.22 -11.16 14.01
N LEU A 179 -10.09 -10.81 14.66
CA LEU A 179 -10.05 -9.69 15.59
C LEU A 179 -10.39 -8.36 14.89
N ALA A 180 -9.81 -8.11 13.72
CA ALA A 180 -10.08 -6.90 12.94
C ALA A 180 -11.53 -6.83 12.45
N ALA A 181 -12.10 -7.95 12.01
CA ALA A 181 -13.52 -8.03 11.63
C ALA A 181 -14.43 -7.77 12.84
N GLY A 182 -14.11 -8.32 14.01
CA GLY A 182 -14.82 -8.05 15.26
C GLY A 182 -14.79 -6.57 15.65
N LEU A 183 -13.62 -5.92 15.55
CA LEU A 183 -13.48 -4.48 15.78
C LEU A 183 -14.29 -3.65 14.77
N PHE A 184 -14.33 -4.05 13.51
CA PHE A 184 -15.15 -3.40 12.49
C PHE A 184 -16.65 -3.48 12.82
N VAL A 185 -17.15 -4.68 13.13
CA VAL A 185 -18.55 -4.88 13.54
C VAL A 185 -18.86 -4.07 14.80
N MET A 186 -17.96 -4.08 15.80
CA MET A 186 -18.12 -3.30 17.01
C MET A 186 -18.21 -1.79 16.71
N MET A 187 -17.34 -1.24 15.87
CA MET A 187 -17.39 0.18 15.49
C MET A 187 -18.66 0.55 14.72
N THR A 188 -19.04 -0.26 13.73
CA THR A 188 -20.26 -0.02 12.94
C THR A 188 -21.52 -0.01 13.81
N THR A 189 -21.60 -0.92 14.79
CA THR A 189 -22.74 -1.03 15.71
C THR A 189 -22.78 0.07 16.77
N VAL A 190 -21.62 0.57 17.21
CA VAL A 190 -21.51 1.75 18.08
C VAL A 190 -21.98 3.00 17.33
N LEU A 191 -21.51 3.19 16.10
CA LEU A 191 -21.84 4.38 15.30
C LEU A 191 -23.27 4.39 14.77
N SER A 192 -23.88 3.21 14.54
CA SER A 192 -25.29 3.11 14.18
C SER A 192 -26.25 3.42 15.33
N GLY A 193 -25.73 3.76 16.51
CA GLY A 193 -26.51 4.06 17.72
C GLY A 193 -27.12 2.83 18.40
N GLY A 194 -26.94 1.63 17.85
CA GLY A 194 -27.56 0.39 18.37
C GLY A 194 -26.90 -0.14 19.64
N VAL A 195 -25.66 0.27 19.93
CA VAL A 195 -24.82 -0.33 20.99
C VAL A 195 -24.35 0.70 22.02
N SER A 196 -24.91 1.91 22.05
CA SER A 196 -24.44 2.96 22.98
C SER A 196 -24.45 2.49 24.45
N LEU A 197 -25.47 1.75 24.87
CA LEU A 197 -25.55 1.20 26.23
C LEU A 197 -24.72 -0.08 26.41
N LEU A 198 -24.82 -1.03 25.47
CA LEU A 198 -24.21 -2.35 25.61
C LEU A 198 -22.69 -2.30 25.42
N GLY A 199 -22.20 -1.42 24.54
CA GLY A 199 -20.77 -1.12 24.36
C GLY A 199 -20.18 -0.39 25.57
N ALA A 200 -20.92 0.57 26.15
CA ALA A 200 -20.51 1.22 27.39
C ALA A 200 -20.46 0.22 28.56
N LEU A 201 -21.46 -0.66 28.69
CA LEU A 201 -21.48 -1.71 29.72
C LEU A 201 -20.35 -2.72 29.54
N LEU A 202 -20.02 -3.12 28.31
CA LEU A 202 -18.88 -4.02 28.03
C LEU A 202 -17.54 -3.35 28.33
N LEU A 203 -17.38 -2.06 28.03
CA LEU A 203 -16.18 -1.29 28.37
C LEU A 203 -16.01 -1.17 29.88
N ILE A 204 -17.07 -0.79 30.60
CA ILE A 204 -17.07 -0.71 32.06
C ILE A 204 -16.79 -2.09 32.67
N GLY A 205 -17.44 -3.14 32.17
CA GLY A 205 -17.26 -4.52 32.62
C GLY A 205 -15.84 -5.04 32.39
N GLY A 206 -15.30 -4.86 31.18
CA GLY A 206 -13.94 -5.26 30.83
C GLY A 206 -12.88 -4.52 31.65
N GLY A 207 -13.04 -3.21 31.83
CA GLY A 207 -12.18 -2.39 32.70
C GLY A 207 -12.22 -2.86 34.15
N SER A 208 -13.43 -3.12 34.68
CA SER A 208 -13.62 -3.61 36.06
C SER A 208 -12.96 -4.96 36.29
N VAL A 209 -13.06 -5.89 35.33
CA VAL A 209 -12.40 -7.20 35.39
C VAL A 209 -10.87 -7.07 35.35
N MET A 210 -10.32 -6.17 34.52
CA MET A 210 -8.86 -5.95 34.49
C MET A 210 -8.35 -5.37 35.81
N VAL A 211 -9.07 -4.42 36.41
CA VAL A 211 -8.72 -3.84 37.72
C VAL A 211 -8.81 -4.89 38.81
N LEU A 212 -9.91 -5.66 38.87
CA LEU A 212 -10.08 -6.74 39.85
C LEU A 212 -9.01 -7.82 39.68
N ARG A 213 -8.66 -8.18 38.44
CA ARG A 213 -7.60 -9.17 38.16
C ARG A 213 -6.22 -8.64 38.57
N GLY A 214 -5.94 -7.35 38.38
CA GLY A 214 -4.72 -6.70 38.87
C GLY A 214 -4.64 -6.67 40.40
N MET A 215 -5.77 -6.41 41.08
CA MET A 215 -5.84 -6.48 42.55
C MET A 215 -5.72 -7.92 43.08
N LEU A 216 -6.35 -8.89 42.42
CA LEU A 216 -6.34 -10.31 42.82
C LEU A 216 -5.02 -11.01 42.50
N MET A 217 -4.39 -10.69 41.38
CA MET A 217 -3.02 -11.13 41.08
C MET A 217 -1.98 -10.22 41.70
N GLY A 218 -2.32 -9.57 42.82
CA GLY A 218 -1.48 -8.66 43.59
C GLY A 218 -0.04 -9.07 43.44
N GLU A 219 0.73 -8.19 42.78
CA GLU A 219 2.08 -8.45 42.31
C GLU A 219 2.78 -9.28 43.37
N ARG A 220 3.00 -10.57 43.09
CA ARG A 220 4.04 -11.28 43.82
C ARG A 220 5.26 -10.45 43.46
N PRO A 221 5.88 -9.73 44.42
CA PRO A 221 7.10 -9.03 44.11
C PRO A 221 7.96 -10.08 43.43
N LEU A 222 8.40 -9.79 42.21
CA LEU A 222 9.49 -10.51 41.60
C LEU A 222 10.67 -10.24 42.53
N ALA A 223 10.72 -11.01 43.62
CA ALA A 223 11.94 -11.36 44.30
C ALA A 223 12.71 -12.16 43.25
N LEU A 224 13.26 -11.42 42.28
CA LEU A 224 14.47 -11.79 41.60
C LEU A 224 15.42 -12.07 42.75
N THR A 225 15.49 -13.35 43.08
CA THR A 225 16.32 -13.84 44.16
C THR A 225 17.71 -13.41 43.75
N GLU A 226 18.36 -12.52 44.50
CA GLU A 226 19.64 -11.90 44.12
C GLU A 226 20.67 -12.92 43.61
N ARG A 227 20.53 -14.19 44.05
CA ARG A 227 21.24 -15.37 43.52
C ARG A 227 21.19 -15.57 42.00
N GLU A 228 20.07 -15.33 41.31
CA GLU A 228 20.00 -15.49 39.83
C GLU A 228 20.71 -14.37 39.07
N ILE A 229 20.89 -13.20 39.70
CA ILE A 229 21.66 -12.08 39.12
C ILE A 229 23.16 -12.31 39.37
N GLU A 230 23.55 -12.82 40.54
CA GLU A 230 24.94 -13.19 40.83
C GLU A 230 25.44 -14.40 40.01
N GLU A 231 24.59 -15.39 39.72
CA GLU A 231 24.98 -16.58 38.95
C GLU A 231 25.15 -16.30 37.44
N LYS A 232 24.56 -15.21 36.93
CA LYS A 232 24.56 -14.88 35.48
C LYS A 232 25.47 -13.73 35.08
N LEU A 233 26.13 -13.05 36.02
CA LEU A 233 27.10 -12.01 35.72
C LEU A 233 28.53 -12.58 35.84
N PRO A 234 29.21 -12.92 34.72
CA PRO A 234 30.62 -13.25 34.76
C PRO A 234 31.40 -12.01 35.23
N ILE A 235 32.09 -12.15 36.35
CA ILE A 235 33.06 -11.16 36.84
C ILE A 235 34.19 -11.09 35.79
N VAL A 236 34.28 -9.96 35.11
CA VAL A 236 35.40 -9.57 34.24
C VAL A 236 36.08 -8.37 34.85
#